data_AF-A0A7J9XZ75-F1
#
_entry.id   AF-A0A7J9XZ75-F1
#
_cell.length_a   1.000
_cell.length_b   1.000
_cell.length_c   1.000
_cell.angle_alpha   90.00
_cell.angle_beta   90.00
_cell.angle_gamma   90.00
#
_symmetry.space_group_name_H-M   'P 1'
#
loop_
_entity.id
_entity.type
_entity.pdbx_description
1 polymer ?
#
loop_
_entity_poly.entity_id
_entity_poly.type
_entity_poly.pdbx_seq_one_letter_code
_entity_poly.pdbx_strand_id
1 'polypeptide(L)' 'GEIVAYASRGVDLVPGDVFGSGTLPGGCLLEHIDTPNPADFDRWLRPGDVVSLRGEVLGETRQRVLAGQPVHRLRSGY' A
#
# COMPACT_ATOMS: atom_id res chain seq x y z
N GLY A 1 -4.67 -0.30 -21.49
CA GLY A 1 -5.72 0.52 -22.12
C GLY A 1 -7.03 0.44 -21.37
N GLU A 2 -7.45 -0.76 -20.97
CA GLU A 2 -8.77 -0.98 -20.36
C GLU A 2 -8.99 -0.24 -19.04
N ILE A 3 -7.99 -0.24 -18.13
CA ILE A 3 -8.08 0.48 -16.84
C ILE A 3 -8.32 1.97 -17.04
N VAL A 4 -7.57 2.60 -17.96
CA VAL A 4 -7.72 4.03 -18.27
C VAL A 4 -9.09 4.28 -18.89
N ALA A 5 -9.49 3.49 -19.88
CA ALA A 5 -10.80 3.62 -20.53
C ALA A 5 -11.99 3.41 -19.58
N TYR A 6 -11.84 2.55 -18.57
CA TYR A 6 -12.84 2.37 -17.53
C TYR A 6 -12.91 3.59 -16.61
N ALA A 7 -11.75 4.06 -16.10
CA ALA A 7 -11.68 5.19 -15.19
C ALA A 7 -12.20 6.50 -15.81
N SER A 8 -11.87 6.78 -17.08
CA SER A 8 -12.31 7.98 -17.81
C SER A 8 -13.83 8.10 -17.99
N ARG A 9 -14.62 7.07 -17.65
CA ARG A 9 -16.09 7.14 -17.69
C ARG A 9 -16.67 7.91 -16.49
N GLY A 10 -15.94 7.94 -15.37
CA GLY A 10 -16.44 8.47 -14.10
C GLY A 10 -15.71 9.70 -13.59
N VAL A 11 -14.51 9.99 -14.12
CA VAL A 11 -13.68 11.13 -13.71
C VAL A 11 -12.87 11.67 -14.89
N ASP A 12 -12.58 12.96 -14.89
CA ASP A 12 -11.63 13.57 -15.82
C ASP A 12 -10.21 13.14 -15.46
N LEU A 13 -9.46 12.66 -16.45
CA LEU A 13 -8.04 12.29 -16.31
C LEU A 13 -7.14 13.37 -16.88
N VAL A 14 -6.02 13.63 -16.22
CA VAL A 14 -5.05 14.67 -16.60
C VAL A 14 -3.62 14.12 -16.70
N PRO A 15 -2.74 14.78 -17.48
CA PRO A 15 -1.33 14.42 -17.52
C PRO A 15 -0.69 14.47 -16.12
N GLY A 16 -0.02 13.38 -15.74
CA GLY A 16 0.56 13.21 -14.42
C GLY A 16 -0.22 12.26 -13.52
N ASP A 17 -1.43 11.86 -13.90
CA ASP A 17 -2.18 10.85 -13.16
C ASP A 17 -1.44 9.50 -13.13
N VAL A 18 -1.43 8.86 -11.95
CA VAL A 18 -0.74 7.59 -11.72
C VAL A 18 -1.76 6.50 -11.43
N PHE A 19 -1.72 5.44 -12.23
CA PHE A 19 -2.55 4.25 -12.06
C PHE A 19 -1.74 3.11 -11.46
N GLY A 20 -2.21 2.56 -10.34
CA GLY A 20 -1.67 1.33 -9.77
C GLY A 20 -2.28 0.09 -10.42
N SER A 21 -1.48 -0.95 -10.63
CA SER A 21 -1.95 -2.26 -11.09
C SER A 21 -2.78 -3.01 -10.05
N GLY A 22 -2.75 -2.58 -8.80
CA GLY A 22 -3.06 -3.40 -7.64
C GLY A 22 -1.84 -4.18 -7.17
N THR A 23 -1.97 -4.86 -6.03
CA THR A 23 -0.94 -5.72 -5.46
C THR A 23 -0.70 -6.93 -6.34
N LEU A 24 0.56 -7.26 -6.63
CA LEU A 24 0.91 -8.53 -7.25
C LEU A 24 0.73 -9.68 -6.24
N PRO A 25 0.46 -10.91 -6.69
CA PRO A 25 0.31 -12.06 -5.79
C PRO A 25 1.52 -12.24 -4.87
N GLY A 26 1.25 -12.38 -3.57
CA GLY A 26 2.26 -12.49 -2.51
C GLY A 26 2.97 -11.16 -2.18
N GLY A 27 2.60 -10.07 -2.83
CA GLY A 27 3.18 -8.73 -2.64
C GLY A 27 2.67 -7.98 -1.42
N CYS A 28 1.70 -8.55 -0.70
CA CYS A 28 1.17 -8.01 0.56
C CYS A 28 1.35 -8.99 1.71
N LEU A 29 1.80 -8.51 2.87
CA LEU A 29 1.93 -9.33 4.09
C LEU A 29 0.62 -9.99 4.51
N LEU A 30 -0.52 -9.37 4.19
CA LEU A 30 -1.86 -9.91 4.46
C LEU A 30 -2.08 -11.28 3.79
N GLU A 31 -1.45 -11.53 2.64
CA GLU A 31 -1.56 -12.80 1.91
C GLU A 31 -0.81 -13.94 2.61
N HIS A 32 0.04 -13.61 3.59
CA HIS A 32 0.89 -14.55 4.32
C HIS A 32 0.44 -14.82 5.75
N ILE A 33 -0.75 -14.33 6.14
CA ILE A 33 -1.31 -14.62 7.47
C ILE A 33 -1.62 -16.12 7.56
N ASP A 34 -1.02 -16.75 8.56
CA ASP A 34 -1.13 -18.17 8.88
C ASP A 34 -1.78 -18.41 10.26
N THR A 35 -2.26 -17.34 10.90
CA THR A 35 -2.92 -17.37 12.21
C THR A 35 -4.44 -17.15 12.08
N PRO A 36 -5.28 -17.73 12.96
CA PRO A 36 -6.73 -17.49 12.95
C PRO A 36 -7.12 -16.04 13.24
N ASN A 37 -6.28 -15.34 14.01
CA ASN A 37 -6.46 -13.93 14.35
C ASN A 37 -5.30 -13.11 13.75
N PRO A 38 -5.59 -12.15 12.85
CA PRO A 38 -4.58 -11.28 12.25
C PRO A 38 -3.72 -10.51 13.26
N ALA A 39 -4.25 -10.23 14.46
CA ALA A 39 -3.49 -9.54 15.50
C ALA A 39 -2.31 -10.38 16.04
N ASP A 40 -2.37 -11.70 15.89
CA ASP A 40 -1.35 -12.63 16.37
C ASP A 40 -0.24 -12.87 15.33
N PHE A 41 -0.37 -12.30 14.12
CA PHE A 41 0.64 -12.37 13.08
C PHE A 41 1.87 -11.53 13.46
N ASP A 42 3.00 -12.17 13.70
CA ASP A 42 4.19 -11.51 14.26
C ASP A 42 5.04 -10.77 13.22
N ARG A 43 4.74 -10.95 11.92
CA ARG A 43 5.50 -10.39 10.78
C ARG A 43 4.95 -9.08 10.23
N TRP A 44 4.05 -8.40 10.94
CA TRP A 44 3.63 -7.04 10.58
C TRP A 44 4.82 -6.07 10.55
N LEU A 45 4.73 -5.06 9.68
CA LEU A 45 5.73 -4.00 9.59
C LEU A 45 5.88 -3.25 10.92
N ARG A 46 7.13 -3.03 11.32
CA ARG A 46 7.53 -2.33 12.54
C ARG A 46 8.38 -1.11 12.19
N PRO A 47 8.39 -0.05 13.03
CA PRO A 47 9.32 1.06 12.85
C PRO A 47 10.76 0.57 12.79
N GLY A 48 11.50 1.04 11.79
CA GLY A 48 12.87 0.61 11.49
C GLY A 48 12.95 -0.37 10.32
N ASP A 49 11.86 -1.08 9.99
CA ASP A 49 11.83 -1.98 8.84
C ASP A 49 12.09 -1.23 7.54
N VAL A 50 12.68 -1.93 6.58
CA VAL A 50 12.87 -1.42 5.22
C VAL A 50 12.15 -2.34 4.26
N VAL A 51 11.23 -1.76 3.49
CA VAL A 51 10.51 -2.43 2.42
C VAL A 51 11.18 -2.06 1.10
N SER A 52 11.67 -3.07 0.38
CA SER A 52 12.29 -2.92 -0.93
C SER A 52 11.53 -3.70 -1.99
N LEU A 53 11.14 -3.06 -3.09
CA LEU A 53 10.57 -3.73 -4.25
C LEU A 53 11.50 -3.52 -5.43
N ARG A 54 11.91 -4.61 -6.09
CA ARG A 54 12.81 -4.58 -7.23
C ARG A 54 12.21 -5.32 -8.40
N GLY A 55 12.31 -4.72 -9.58
CA GLY A 55 12.04 -5.37 -10.86
C GLY A 55 13.29 -5.40 -11.74
N GLU A 56 13.26 -6.17 -12.82
CA GLU A 56 14.40 -6.31 -13.73
C GLU A 56 14.73 -4.99 -14.45
N VAL A 57 13.71 -4.20 -14.83
CA VAL A 57 13.86 -3.05 -15.74
C VAL A 57 13.63 -1.69 -15.09
N LEU A 58 13.01 -1.62 -13.91
CA LEU A 58 12.65 -0.35 -13.25
C LEU A 58 13.54 -0.01 -12.03
N GLY A 59 14.51 -0.87 -11.71
CA GLY A 59 15.35 -0.69 -10.52
C GLY A 59 14.61 -1.07 -9.23
N GLU A 60 14.85 -0.30 -8.17
CA GLU A 60 14.38 -0.59 -6.81
C GLU A 60 13.69 0.62 -6.18
N THR A 61 12.52 0.40 -5.58
CA THR A 61 11.96 1.31 -4.57
C THR A 61 12.38 0.83 -3.19
N ARG A 62 12.72 1.77 -2.30
CA ARG A 62 13.17 1.46 -0.95
C ARG A 62 12.62 2.44 0.05
N GLN A 63 11.82 1.95 0.98
CA GLN A 63 11.12 2.78 1.97
C GLN A 63 11.43 2.27 3.38
N ARG A 64 11.76 3.18 4.29
CA ARG A 64 11.91 2.86 5.72
C ARG A 64 10.61 3.16 6.44
N VAL A 65 10.11 2.19 7.20
CA VAL A 65 8.96 2.38 8.08
C VAL A 65 9.40 3.21 9.27
N LEU A 66 8.70 4.33 9.49
CA LEU A 66 8.91 5.21 10.64
C LEU A 66 7.81 4.98 11.66
N ALA A 67 8.03 5.42 12.90
CA ALA A 67 6.97 5.41 13.91
C ALA A 67 5.79 6.26 13.43
N GLY A 68 4.58 5.74 13.60
CA GLY A 68 3.35 6.47 13.28
C GLY A 68 3.26 7.75 14.11
N GLN A 69 2.72 8.81 13.49
CA GLN A 69 2.40 10.03 14.23
C GLN A 69 1.29 9.73 15.26
N PRO A 70 1.27 10.41 16.41
CA PRO A 70 0.19 10.27 17.37
C PRO A 70 -1.17 10.48 16.70
N VAL A 71 -2.13 9.59 16.97
CA VAL A 71 -3.48 9.72 16.42
C VAL A 71 -4.10 11.00 16.95
N HIS A 72 -4.28 11.99 16.08
CA HIS A 72 -5.04 13.18 16.41
C HIS A 72 -6.53 12.84 16.33
N ARG A 73 -7.13 12.52 17.48
CA ARG A 73 -8.56 12.22 17.55
C ARG A 73 -9.36 13.46 17.14
N LEU A 74 -10.13 13.34 16.07
CA LEU A 74 -11.10 14.37 15.68
C LEU A 74 -12.11 14.56 16.82
N ARG A 75 -12.53 15.79 17.04
CA ARG A 75 -13.57 16.13 18.03
C ARG A 75 -14.81 15.27 17.75
N SER A 76 -15.42 14.70 18.80
CA SER A 76 -16.60 13.82 18.68
C SER A 76 -17.81 14.50 18.04
N GLY A 77 -17.84 15.83 17.93
CA GLY A 77 -18.95 16.58 17.33
C GLY A 77 -20.22 16.60 18.20
N TYR A 78 -20.18 15.93 19.34
CA TYR A 78 -21.18 15.90 20.41
C TYR A 78 -20.47 16.14 21.73
#